data_AF-V5IDC0-F1
#
_entry.id   AF-V5IDC0-F1
#
_cell.length_a   1.000
_cell.length_b   1.000
_cell.length_c   1.000
_cell.angle_alpha   90.00
_cell.angle_beta   90.00
_cell.angle_gamma   90.00
#
_symmetry.space_group_name_H-M   'P 1'
#
loop_
_entity.id
_entity.type
_entity.pdbx_description
1 polymer ?
#
loop_
_entity_poly.entity_id
_entity_poly.type
_entity_poly.pdbx_seq_one_letter_code
_entity_poly.pdbx_strand_id
1 'polypeptide(L)'
;MSEALLGNQRLFRDAVPSLRAFLASLPAPVCLLAHNGDYFDFPILRDELRHAGEGDLGLPDLQCCDTIKALRQIVQAAPPPKKKARGAGPYSLDMLYKRFCGRRSNAHQAEQDCVDLLKVCHHHRLPFLAYLEANRVPFHAAEPVRR
;
A
#
# COMPACT_ATOMS: atom_id res chain seq x y z
N MET A 1 -14.17 17.09 -17.91
CA MET A 1 -13.39 15.99 -18.58
C MET A 1 -13.78 14.64 -17.98
N SER A 2 -15.07 14.36 -17.72
CA SER A 2 -15.43 13.55 -16.53
C SER A 2 -16.39 12.36 -16.71
N GLU A 3 -16.92 12.04 -17.89
CA GLU A 3 -17.79 10.84 -18.03
C GLU A 3 -17.35 9.87 -19.15
N ALA A 4 -16.83 10.38 -20.27
CA ALA A 4 -16.47 9.54 -21.41
C ALA A 4 -15.27 8.60 -21.17
N LEU A 5 -14.38 8.91 -20.22
CA LEU A 5 -13.16 8.12 -20.00
C LEU A 5 -13.40 6.87 -19.12
N LEU A 6 -14.45 6.88 -18.30
CA LEU A 6 -14.77 5.81 -17.35
C LEU A 6 -15.89 4.89 -17.84
N GLY A 7 -16.68 5.30 -18.84
CA GLY A 7 -17.85 4.54 -19.30
C GLY A 7 -17.56 3.12 -19.84
N ASN A 8 -16.30 2.84 -20.19
CA ASN A 8 -15.85 1.51 -20.64
C ASN A 8 -15.01 0.75 -19.59
N GLN A 9 -14.82 1.32 -18.40
CA GLN A 9 -14.11 0.63 -17.31
C GLN A 9 -15.07 -0.35 -16.62
N ARG A 10 -14.57 -1.53 -16.29
CA ARG A 10 -15.33 -2.49 -15.49
C ARG A 10 -15.54 -1.95 -14.07
N LEU A 11 -16.61 -2.38 -13.43
CA LEU A 11 -16.84 -2.02 -12.04
C LEU A 11 -15.85 -2.79 -11.15
N PHE A 12 -15.51 -2.23 -9.98
CA PHE A 12 -14.61 -2.90 -9.03
C PHE A 12 -15.10 -4.30 -8.65
N ARG A 13 -16.42 -4.48 -8.50
CA ARG A 13 -17.06 -5.78 -8.20
C ARG A 13 -16.65 -6.88 -9.19
N ASP A 14 -16.45 -6.53 -10.46
CA ASP A 14 -16.10 -7.49 -11.52
C ASP A 14 -14.64 -7.98 -11.39
N ALA A 15 -13.79 -7.25 -10.67
CA ALA A 15 -12.40 -7.60 -10.43
C ALA A 15 -12.20 -8.43 -9.15
N VAL A 16 -13.18 -8.45 -8.23
CA VAL A 16 -13.04 -9.14 -6.93
C VAL A 16 -12.74 -10.64 -7.08
N PRO A 17 -13.41 -11.40 -7.98
CA PRO A 17 -13.08 -12.82 -8.16
C PRO A 17 -11.63 -13.04 -8.60
N SER A 18 -11.11 -12.20 -9.49
CA SER A 18 -9.73 -12.26 -9.96
C SER A 18 -8.74 -11.92 -8.85
N LEU A 19 -9.03 -10.91 -8.02
CA LEU A 19 -8.21 -10.53 -6.88
C LEU A 19 -8.15 -11.67 -5.84
N ARG A 20 -9.31 -12.29 -5.54
CA ARG A 20 -9.39 -13.45 -4.64
C ARG A 20 -8.59 -14.63 -5.17
N ALA A 21 -8.77 -15.00 -6.44
CA ALA A 21 -8.06 -16.11 -7.06
C ALA A 21 -6.55 -15.89 -7.09
N PHE A 22 -6.11 -14.66 -7.41
CA PHE A 22 -4.70 -14.28 -7.37
C PHE A 22 -4.11 -14.48 -5.97
N LEU A 23 -4.72 -13.90 -4.93
CA LEU A 23 -4.22 -13.99 -3.56
C LEU A 23 -4.26 -15.42 -3.02
N ALA A 24 -5.30 -16.21 -3.33
CA ALA A 24 -5.42 -17.61 -2.93
C ALA A 24 -4.34 -18.52 -3.56
N SER A 25 -3.75 -18.10 -4.69
CA SER A 25 -2.67 -18.84 -5.35
C SER A 25 -1.28 -18.60 -4.74
N LEU A 26 -1.14 -17.58 -3.87
CA LEU A 26 0.12 -17.25 -3.23
C LEU A 26 0.38 -18.12 -1.99
N PRO A 27 1.64 -18.41 -1.62
CA PRO A 27 1.96 -19.08 -0.37
C PRO A 27 1.41 -18.34 0.83
N ALA A 28 0.63 -19.03 1.67
CA ALA A 28 0.10 -18.47 2.90
C ALA A 28 1.17 -18.42 4.02
N PRO A 29 1.07 -17.46 4.96
CA PRO A 29 0.12 -16.35 5.00
C PRO A 29 0.50 -15.19 4.05
N VAL A 30 -0.51 -14.49 3.52
CA VAL A 30 -0.32 -13.34 2.61
C VAL A 30 -0.45 -12.03 3.38
N CYS A 31 0.51 -11.11 3.20
CA CYS A 31 0.49 -9.78 3.82
C CYS A 31 0.52 -8.67 2.75
N LEU A 32 -0.53 -7.85 2.72
CA LEU A 32 -0.62 -6.66 1.86
C LEU A 32 0.25 -5.54 2.42
N LEU A 33 1.15 -5.01 1.59
CA LEU A 33 1.99 -3.87 1.94
C LEU A 33 1.53 -2.64 1.16
N ALA A 34 1.31 -1.54 1.88
CA ALA A 34 1.01 -0.26 1.26
C ALA A 34 1.70 0.89 1.99
N HIS A 35 1.90 2.00 1.29
CA HIS A 35 2.60 3.16 1.82
C HIS A 35 1.60 4.22 2.27
N ASN A 36 1.48 4.42 3.60
CA ASN A 36 0.32 5.08 4.21
C ASN A 36 -0.97 4.23 4.10
N GLY A 37 -0.82 2.91 4.03
CA GLY A 37 -1.92 1.97 3.84
C GLY A 37 -3.01 2.07 4.90
N ASP A 38 -2.64 2.29 6.16
CA ASP A 38 -3.60 2.36 7.27
C ASP A 38 -4.60 3.52 7.12
N TYR A 39 -4.17 4.60 6.45
CA TYR A 39 -4.95 5.82 6.27
C TYR A 39 -5.43 6.03 4.83
N PHE A 40 -5.09 5.13 3.91
CA PHE A 40 -5.40 5.27 2.49
C PHE A 40 -5.84 3.96 1.85
N ASP A 41 -4.90 3.11 1.43
CA ASP A 41 -5.20 1.94 0.59
C ASP A 41 -6.10 0.92 1.28
N PHE A 42 -5.85 0.59 2.56
CA PHE A 42 -6.59 -0.46 3.26
C PHE A 42 -8.04 -0.04 3.56
N PRO A 43 -8.33 1.17 4.09
CA PRO A 43 -9.71 1.66 4.21
C PRO A 43 -10.46 1.68 2.87
N ILE A 44 -9.84 2.23 1.81
CA ILE A 44 -10.47 2.34 0.49
C ILE A 44 -10.80 0.95 -0.05
N LEU A 45 -9.85 0.01 -0.04
CA LEU A 45 -10.08 -1.34 -0.55
C LEU A 45 -11.21 -2.06 0.19
N ARG A 46 -11.30 -1.88 1.52
CA ARG A 46 -12.38 -2.48 2.32
C ARG A 46 -13.73 -1.88 2.00
N ASP A 47 -13.81 -0.57 1.83
CA ASP A 47 -15.06 0.08 1.47
C ASP A 47 -15.50 -0.31 0.05
N GLU A 48 -14.57 -0.43 -0.90
CA GLU A 48 -14.88 -0.93 -2.25
C GLU A 48 -15.36 -2.39 -2.24
N LEU A 49 -14.77 -3.27 -1.41
CA LEU A 49 -15.25 -4.65 -1.22
C LEU A 49 -16.65 -4.71 -0.60
N ARG A 50 -16.95 -3.81 0.35
CA ARG A 50 -18.29 -3.68 0.93
C ARG A 50 -19.31 -3.20 -0.11
N HIS A 51 -18.99 -2.18 -0.90
CA HIS A 51 -19.85 -1.68 -1.96
C HIS A 51 -20.05 -2.68 -3.11
N ALA A 52 -19.09 -3.57 -3.33
CA ALA A 52 -19.21 -4.67 -4.28
C ALA A 52 -20.19 -5.79 -3.82
N GLY A 53 -20.61 -5.78 -2.54
CA GLY A 53 -21.49 -6.81 -1.97
C GLY A 53 -20.77 -8.07 -1.48
N GLU A 54 -19.43 -8.07 -1.51
CA GLU A 54 -18.59 -9.20 -1.12
C GLU A 54 -18.27 -9.18 0.38
N GLY A 55 -18.31 -7.99 1.00
CA GLY A 55 -17.99 -7.78 2.42
C GLY A 55 -16.48 -7.85 2.68
N ASP A 56 -15.83 -8.93 2.24
CA ASP A 56 -14.39 -9.14 2.28
C ASP A 56 -13.86 -10.01 1.11
N LEU A 57 -12.57 -10.37 1.17
CA LEU A 57 -11.93 -11.21 0.14
C LEU A 57 -12.09 -12.72 0.41
N GLY A 58 -12.71 -13.13 1.51
CA GLY A 58 -12.90 -14.53 1.89
C GLY A 58 -11.60 -15.26 2.24
N LEU A 59 -10.54 -14.52 2.61
CA LEU A 59 -9.21 -15.06 2.89
C LEU A 59 -8.89 -14.94 4.38
N PRO A 60 -8.98 -16.02 5.17
CA PRO A 60 -8.91 -15.96 6.63
C PRO A 60 -7.56 -15.44 7.15
N ASP A 61 -6.47 -15.74 6.45
CA ASP A 61 -5.11 -15.36 6.85
C ASP A 61 -4.57 -14.13 6.10
N LEU A 62 -5.45 -13.31 5.51
CA LEU A 62 -5.04 -12.09 4.83
C LEU A 62 -4.65 -11.02 5.85
N GLN A 63 -3.39 -10.61 5.79
CA GLN A 63 -2.80 -9.61 6.68
C GLN A 63 -2.47 -8.34 5.91
N CYS A 64 -2.17 -7.27 6.65
CA CYS A 64 -1.65 -6.04 6.08
C CYS A 64 -0.63 -5.37 7.00
N CYS A 65 0.22 -4.52 6.41
CA CYS A 65 1.17 -3.69 7.16
C CYS A 65 1.46 -2.37 6.45
N ASP A 66 1.45 -1.27 7.21
CA ASP A 66 1.83 0.05 6.71
C ASP A 66 3.35 0.24 6.70
N THR A 67 3.89 0.43 5.50
CA THR A 67 5.33 0.57 5.29
C THR A 67 5.90 1.86 5.87
N ILE A 68 5.11 2.92 6.10
CA ILE A 68 5.60 4.14 6.76
C ILE A 68 5.99 3.85 8.20
N LYS A 69 5.20 3.05 8.91
CA LYS A 69 5.49 2.68 10.31
C LYS A 69 6.77 1.85 10.39
N ALA A 70 6.92 0.87 9.50
CA ALA A 70 8.14 0.07 9.37
C ALA A 70 9.37 0.96 9.11
N LEU A 71 9.30 1.81 8.08
CA LEU A 71 10.43 2.63 7.66
C LEU A 71 10.79 3.67 8.71
N ARG A 72 9.83 4.24 9.45
CA ARG A 72 10.11 5.13 10.58
C ARG A 72 10.95 4.48 11.70
N GLN A 73 10.80 3.18 11.91
CA GLN A 73 11.59 2.47 12.91
C GLN A 73 12.96 2.06 12.38
N ILE A 74 13.06 1.74 11.09
CA ILE A 74 14.26 1.16 10.49
C ILE A 74 15.23 2.24 10.01
N VAL A 75 14.72 3.37 9.50
CA VAL A 75 15.54 4.42 8.89
C VAL A 75 15.39 5.74 9.65
N GLN A 76 16.50 6.42 9.87
CA GLN A 76 16.47 7.77 10.45
C GLN A 76 15.81 8.74 9.48
N ALA A 77 14.97 9.66 9.96
CA ALA A 77 14.32 10.66 9.12
C ALA A 77 15.37 11.54 8.41
N ALA A 78 15.12 11.85 7.13
CA ALA A 78 15.89 12.88 6.46
C ALA A 78 15.60 14.26 7.09
N PRO A 79 16.57 15.19 7.10
CA PRO A 79 16.31 16.57 7.51
C PRO A 79 15.15 17.16 6.69
N PRO A 80 14.24 17.92 7.31
CA PRO A 80 13.12 18.51 6.61
C PRO A 80 13.63 19.46 5.50
N PRO A 81 13.03 19.45 4.30
CA PRO A 81 13.43 20.36 3.23
C PRO A 81 13.16 21.82 3.65
N LYS A 82 14.05 22.74 3.24
CA LYS A 82 13.95 24.19 3.52
C LYS A 82 12.64 24.83 3.00
N LYS A 83 11.95 24.18 2.07
CA LYS A 83 10.60 24.54 1.60
C LYS A 83 9.71 23.31 1.72
N LYS A 84 8.60 23.41 2.47
CA LYS A 84 7.60 22.34 2.55
C LYS A 84 6.80 22.32 1.24
N ALA A 85 7.14 21.41 0.33
CA ALA A 85 6.21 21.04 -0.75
C ALA A 85 5.02 20.28 -0.12
N ARG A 86 3.79 20.56 -0.57
CA ARG A 86 2.60 19.82 -0.12
C ARG A 86 2.80 18.33 -0.44
N GLY A 87 2.65 17.45 0.55
CA GLY A 87 2.81 16.00 0.39
C GLY A 87 4.26 15.45 0.53
N ALA A 88 5.26 16.30 0.78
CA ALA A 88 6.66 15.88 0.87
C ALA A 88 7.13 15.67 2.32
N GLY A 89 6.57 14.66 3.00
CA GLY A 89 7.10 14.22 4.30
C GLY A 89 8.46 13.51 4.16
N PRO A 90 9.29 13.44 5.22
CA PRO A 90 10.60 12.77 5.17
C PRO A 90 10.52 11.26 4.90
N TYR A 91 9.32 10.69 5.03
CA TYR A 91 8.99 9.30 4.72
C TYR A 91 7.99 9.17 3.58
N SER A 92 7.84 10.19 2.70
CA SER A 92 7.09 9.96 1.47
C SER A 92 7.83 8.98 0.58
N LEU A 93 7.09 8.22 -0.24
CA LEU A 93 7.67 7.27 -1.18
C LEU A 93 8.71 7.95 -2.09
N ASP A 94 8.42 9.17 -2.56
CA ASP A 94 9.34 9.95 -3.40
C ASP A 94 10.67 10.26 -2.67
N MET A 95 10.61 10.70 -1.41
CA MET A 95 11.80 11.03 -0.63
C MET A 95 12.63 9.78 -0.30
N LEU A 96 11.96 8.69 0.07
CA LEU A 96 12.62 7.41 0.39
C LEU A 96 13.25 6.79 -0.86
N TYR A 97 12.50 6.74 -1.97
CA TYR A 97 13.02 6.24 -3.23
C TYR A 97 14.20 7.07 -3.71
N LYS A 98 14.11 8.40 -3.61
CA LYS A 98 15.21 9.29 -3.98
C LYS A 98 16.47 9.02 -3.16
N ARG A 99 16.29 8.75 -1.86
CA ARG A 99 17.39 8.49 -0.93
C ARG A 99 18.05 7.13 -1.17
N PHE A 100 17.28 6.09 -1.44
CA PHE A 100 17.77 4.70 -1.45
C PHE A 100 18.01 4.14 -2.85
N CYS A 101 17.31 4.67 -3.85
CA CYS A 101 17.23 4.10 -5.20
C CYS A 101 17.58 5.09 -6.32
N GLY A 102 17.76 6.39 -6.02
CA GLY A 102 18.26 7.38 -6.97
C GLY A 102 17.20 8.37 -7.48
N ARG A 103 16.81 8.30 -8.76
CA ARG A 103 15.78 9.19 -9.33
C ARG A 103 14.55 8.39 -9.71
N ARG A 104 13.38 8.94 -9.40
CA ARG A 104 12.08 8.36 -9.75
C ARG A 104 11.60 8.91 -11.09
N SER A 105 10.97 8.06 -11.90
CA SER A 105 10.29 8.42 -13.15
C SER A 105 8.86 7.91 -13.10
N ASN A 106 7.92 8.58 -13.79
CA ASN A 106 6.51 8.16 -13.88
C ASN A 106 5.83 7.98 -12.51
N ALA A 107 6.10 8.90 -11.56
CA ALA A 107 5.37 8.94 -10.30
C ALA A 107 3.86 9.08 -10.55
N HIS A 108 3.03 8.38 -9.76
CA HIS A 108 1.56 8.36 -9.81
C HIS A 108 0.91 7.34 -10.75
N GLN A 109 1.62 6.28 -11.12
CA GLN A 109 1.01 5.08 -11.68
C GLN A 109 1.03 3.97 -10.63
N ALA A 110 -0.10 3.30 -10.39
CA ALA A 110 -0.21 2.29 -9.33
C ALA A 110 0.88 1.21 -9.42
N GLU A 111 1.16 0.71 -10.62
CA GLU A 111 2.22 -0.27 -10.86
C GLU A 111 3.62 0.28 -10.50
N GLN A 112 3.94 1.48 -10.97
CA GLN A 112 5.24 2.09 -10.70
C GLN A 112 5.42 2.40 -9.22
N ASP A 113 4.36 2.86 -8.54
CA ASP A 113 4.35 3.12 -7.11
C ASP A 113 4.57 1.81 -6.31
N CYS A 114 3.99 0.69 -6.73
CA CYS A 114 4.26 -0.64 -6.16
C CYS A 114 5.72 -1.10 -6.36
N VAL A 115 6.25 -0.93 -7.57
CA VAL A 115 7.65 -1.28 -7.89
C VAL A 115 8.63 -0.41 -7.08
N ASP A 116 8.34 0.88 -6.95
CA ASP A 116 9.17 1.80 -6.19
C ASP A 116 9.12 1.48 -4.69
N LEU A 117 7.94 1.17 -4.16
CA LEU A 117 7.77 0.74 -2.77
C LEU A 117 8.54 -0.55 -2.49
N LEU A 118 8.47 -1.53 -3.39
CA LEU A 118 9.22 -2.78 -3.28
C LEU A 118 10.73 -2.52 -3.19
N LYS A 119 11.27 -1.66 -4.05
CA LYS A 119 12.70 -1.29 -4.04
C LYS A 119 13.12 -0.60 -2.75
N VAL A 120 12.29 0.31 -2.23
CA VAL A 120 12.52 0.99 -0.95
C VAL A 120 12.56 -0.01 0.20
N CYS A 121 11.59 -0.93 0.27
CA CYS A 121 11.55 -1.96 1.31
C CYS A 121 12.73 -2.93 1.20
N HIS A 122 13.14 -3.27 -0.03
CA HIS A 122 14.25 -4.17 -0.29
C HIS A 122 15.60 -3.61 0.16
N HIS A 123 15.80 -2.29 0.07
CA HIS A 123 17.05 -1.65 0.48
C HIS A 123 17.42 -1.97 1.94
N HIS A 124 16.42 -2.12 2.82
CA HIS A 124 16.57 -2.54 4.21
C HIS A 124 15.87 -3.87 4.50
N ARG A 125 15.92 -4.83 3.57
CA ARG A 125 15.10 -6.06 3.61
C ARG A 125 15.16 -6.85 4.93
N LEU A 126 16.32 -6.99 5.56
CA LEU A 126 16.44 -7.81 6.78
C LEU A 126 15.67 -7.22 7.97
N PRO A 127 15.95 -5.97 8.42
CA PRO A 127 15.16 -5.36 9.48
C PRO A 127 13.71 -5.10 9.07
N PHE A 128 13.43 -4.92 7.78
CA PHE A 128 12.07 -4.78 7.27
C PHE A 128 11.25 -6.06 7.42
N LEU A 129 11.80 -7.22 7.05
CA LEU A 129 11.14 -8.51 7.23
C LEU A 129 10.90 -8.82 8.71
N ALA A 130 11.88 -8.57 9.58
CA ALA A 130 11.72 -8.73 11.03
C ALA A 130 10.60 -7.84 11.59
N TYR A 131 10.50 -6.59 11.12
CA TYR A 131 9.40 -5.70 11.48
C TYR A 131 8.05 -6.26 11.02
N LEU A 132 7.95 -6.72 9.77
CA LEU A 132 6.70 -7.28 9.22
C LEU A 132 6.21 -8.48 10.01
N GLU A 133 7.09 -9.42 10.34
CA GLU A 133 6.74 -10.61 11.11
C GLU A 133 6.12 -10.25 12.48
N ALA A 134 6.66 -9.21 13.12
CA ALA A 134 6.21 -8.76 14.44
C ALA A 134 4.99 -7.82 14.42
N ASN A 135 4.70 -7.13 13.31
CA ASN A 135 3.73 -6.01 13.29
C ASN A 135 2.61 -6.17 12.25
N ARG A 136 2.59 -7.22 11.44
CA ARG A 136 1.47 -7.51 10.54
C ARG A 136 0.18 -7.73 11.34
N VAL A 137 -0.92 -7.17 10.86
CA VAL A 137 -2.24 -7.27 11.48
C VAL A 137 -3.24 -7.89 10.51
N PRO A 138 -4.34 -8.51 10.99
CA PRO A 138 -5.40 -8.97 10.10
C PRO A 138 -5.97 -7.81 9.27
N PHE A 139 -6.11 -7.98 7.96
CA PHE A 139 -6.61 -6.93 7.06
C PHE A 139 -8.02 -6.46 7.45
N HIS A 140 -8.85 -7.37 7.94
CA HIS A 140 -10.22 -7.10 8.38
C HIS A 140 -10.30 -6.38 9.73
N ALA A 141 -9.23 -6.40 10.55
CA ALA A 141 -9.24 -5.86 11.91
C ALA A 141 -8.79 -4.39 12.01
N ALA A 142 -8.14 -3.83 10.99
CA ALA A 142 -7.76 -2.42 11.04
C ALA A 142 -9.03 -1.54 11.02
N GLU A 143 -9.13 -0.52 11.87
CA GLU A 143 -10.36 0.27 11.93
C GLU A 143 -10.59 1.08 10.63
N PRO A 144 -11.85 1.32 10.22
CA PRO A 144 -12.14 2.25 9.15
C PRO A 144 -11.85 3.68 9.61
N VAL A 145 -10.90 4.34 8.95
CA VAL A 145 -10.66 5.78 9.15
C VAL A 145 -11.79 6.52 8.44
N ARG A 146 -12.82 6.93 9.20
CA ARG A 146 -13.85 7.85 8.69
C ARG A 146 -13.19 9.21 8.40
N ARG A 147 -13.35 9.71 7.18
CA ARG A 147 -13.08 11.11 6.83
C ARG A 147 -14.26 11.99 7.23
#